data_AF-A0A1C4ZR65-F1
#
_entry.id   AF-A0A1C4ZR65-F1
#
_cell.length_a   1.000
_cell.length_b   1.000
_cell.length_c   1.000
_cell.angle_alpha   90.00
_cell.angle_beta   90.00
_cell.angle_gamma   90.00
#
_symmetry.space_group_name_H-M   'P 1'
#
loop_
_entity.id
_entity.type
_entity.pdbx_description
1 polymer ?
#
loop_
_entity_poly.entity_id
_entity_poly.type
_entity_poly.pdbx_seq_one_letter_code
_entity_poly.pdbx_strand_id
1 'polypeptide(L)' 'RYRRLVTRRGKRKALVAVARSILVIIWHLLADPTARYHDLGADFHDRRINTTRRTNSLVRQLESLGHTVTLQPAT' A
#
# COMPACT_ATOMS: atom_id res chain seq x y z
N ARG A 1 -6.18 -9.64 0.23
CA ARG A 1 -6.18 -8.48 -0.70
C ARG A 1 -7.21 -8.60 -1.85
N TYR A 2 -7.23 -9.71 -2.62
CA TYR A 2 -8.15 -9.91 -3.75
C TYR A 2 -9.65 -9.84 -3.36
N ARG A 3 -10.11 -10.63 -2.36
CA ARG A 3 -11.52 -10.62 -1.92
C ARG A 3 -12.06 -9.21 -1.61
N ARG A 4 -11.32 -8.39 -0.86
CA ARG A 4 -11.73 -7.01 -0.52
C ARG A 4 -11.82 -6.09 -1.75
N LEU A 5 -10.94 -6.28 -2.74
CA LEU A 5 -10.94 -5.52 -4.00
C LEU A 5 -12.10 -5.94 -4.90
N VAL A 6 -12.43 -7.23 -4.94
CA VAL A 6 -13.58 -7.75 -5.68
C VAL A 6 -14.87 -7.14 -5.15
N THR A 7 -15.08 -7.14 -3.83
CA THR A 7 -16.30 -6.59 -3.21
C THR A 7 -16.48 -5.09 -3.47
N ARG A 8 -15.39 -4.32 -3.56
CA ARG A 8 -15.47 -2.85 -3.74
C ARG A 8 -15.40 -2.36 -5.18
N ARG A 9 -14.73 -3.08 -6.09
CA ARG A 9 -14.42 -2.60 -7.46
C ARG A 9 -14.78 -3.58 -8.58
N GLY A 10 -15.20 -4.80 -8.25
CA GLY A 10 -15.51 -5.86 -9.21
C GLY A 10 -14.29 -6.70 -9.62
N LYS A 11 -14.55 -7.94 -10.06
CA LYS A 11 -13.51 -8.97 -10.33
C LYS A 11 -12.40 -8.51 -11.29
N ARG A 12 -12.74 -7.86 -12.41
CA ARG A 12 -11.75 -7.43 -13.42
C ARG A 12 -10.76 -6.40 -12.87
N LYS A 13 -11.27 -5.37 -12.18
CA LYS A 13 -10.41 -4.33 -11.58
C LYS A 13 -9.56 -4.86 -10.43
N ALA A 14 -10.07 -5.85 -9.68
CA ALA A 14 -9.31 -6.52 -8.64
C ALA A 14 -8.11 -7.32 -9.20
N LEU A 15 -8.29 -8.02 -10.32
CA LEU A 15 -7.20 -8.75 -10.99
C LEU A 15 -6.09 -7.80 -11.45
N VAL A 16 -6.44 -6.72 -12.16
CA VAL A 16 -5.46 -5.73 -12.64
C VAL A 16 -4.70 -5.08 -11.48
N ALA A 17 -5.38 -4.76 -10.38
CA ALA A 17 -4.73 -4.20 -9.19
C ALA A 17 -3.73 -5.17 -8.55
N VAL A 18 -4.01 -6.48 -8.56
CA VAL A 18 -3.08 -7.51 -8.09
C VAL A 18 -1.92 -7.68 -9.07
N ALA A 19 -2.20 -7.77 -10.37
CA ALA A 19 -1.18 -7.90 -11.42
C ALA A 19 -0.18 -6.72 -11.40
N ARG A 20 -0.66 -5.48 -11.26
CA ARG A 20 0.21 -4.31 -11.12
C ARG A 20 1.14 -4.43 -9.93
N SER A 21 0.67 -4.94 -8.79
CA SER A 21 1.53 -5.11 -7.62
C SER A 21 2.60 -6.19 -7.82
N ILE A 22 2.28 -7.28 -8.51
CA ILE A 22 3.24 -8.32 -8.86
C ILE A 22 4.29 -7.78 -9.83
N LEU A 23 3.86 -7.03 -10.85
CA LEU A 23 4.76 -6.45 -11.85
C LEU A 23 5.76 -5.47 -11.23
N VAL A 24 5.32 -4.64 -10.28
CA VAL A 24 6.22 -3.72 -9.56
C VAL A 24 7.27 -4.48 -8.75
N ILE A 25 6.88 -5.60 -8.10
CA ILE A 25 7.84 -6.45 -7.37
C ILE A 25 8.87 -7.05 -8.32
N ILE A 26 8.42 -7.59 -9.46
CA ILE A 26 9.31 -8.16 -10.49
C ILE A 26 10.26 -7.10 -11.03
N TRP A 27 9.76 -5.89 -11.32
CA TRP A 27 10.59 -4.79 -11.80
C TRP A 27 11.67 -4.42 -10.78
N HIS A 28 11.32 -4.27 -9.50
CA HIS A 28 12.31 -3.99 -8.45
C HIS A 28 13.36 -5.10 -8.32
N LEU A 29 12.96 -6.36 -8.51
CA LEU A 29 13.87 -7.51 -8.47
C LEU A 29 14.82 -7.55 -9.69
N LEU A 30 14.33 -7.14 -10.87
CA LEU A 30 15.13 -7.09 -12.10
C LEU A 30 16.02 -5.85 -12.18
N ALA A 31 15.56 -4.72 -11.65
CA ALA A 31 16.25 -3.44 -11.74
C ALA A 31 17.47 -3.35 -10.80
N ASP A 32 17.55 -4.23 -9.79
CA ASP A 32 18.54 -4.12 -8.73
C ASP A 32 19.31 -5.45 -8.54
N PRO A 33 20.49 -5.62 -9.18
CA PRO A 33 21.24 -6.89 -9.19
C PRO A 33 21.82 -7.29 -7.83
N THR A 34 21.89 -6.34 -6.88
CA THR A 34 22.41 -6.55 -5.52
C THR A 34 21.29 -6.73 -4.49
N ALA A 35 20.03 -6.62 -4.91
CA ALA A 35 18.88 -6.80 -4.05
C ALA A 35 18.77 -8.26 -3.62
N ARG A 36 19.37 -8.58 -2.47
CA ARG A 36 19.08 -9.82 -1.75
C ARG A 36 17.59 -9.81 -1.44
N TYR A 37 16.88 -10.82 -1.94
CA TYR A 37 15.48 -11.07 -1.59
C TYR A 37 15.39 -11.20 -0.07
N HIS A 38 14.99 -10.13 0.59
CA HIS A 38 14.59 -10.16 1.98
C HIS A 38 13.12 -10.53 1.96
N ASP A 39 12.79 -11.74 2.43
CA ASP A 39 11.40 -12.11 2.59
C ASP A 39 10.80 -11.15 3.64
N LEU A 40 10.11 -10.13 3.14
CA LEU A 40 9.46 -9.13 3.95
C LEU A 40 8.33 -9.77 4.78
N GLY A 41 8.03 -11.06 4.57
CA GLY A 41 7.01 -11.79 5.29
C GLY A 41 5.62 -11.35 4.85
N ALA A 42 4.66 -12.28 4.93
CA ALA A 42 3.25 -12.01 4.58
C ALA A 42 2.68 -10.80 5.34
N ASP A 43 3.26 -10.49 6.50
CA ASP A 43 2.88 -9.41 7.40
C ASP A 43 3.31 -8.01 6.93
N PHE A 44 4.31 -7.87 6.05
CA PHE A 44 4.80 -6.54 5.65
C PHE A 44 3.77 -5.76 4.85
N HIS A 45 3.05 -6.43 3.94
CA HIS A 45 1.97 -5.80 3.20
C HIS A 45 0.81 -5.39 4.11
N ASP A 46 0.46 -6.23 5.09
CA ASP A 46 -0.59 -5.90 6.04
C ASP A 46 -0.17 -4.76 6.98
N ARG A 47 1.04 -4.78 7.53
CA ARG A 47 1.60 -3.70 8.35
C ARG A 47 1.65 -2.38 7.59
N ARG A 48 2.19 -2.34 6.36
CA ARG A 48 2.30 -1.10 5.57
C ARG A 48 0.93 -0.56 5.15
N ILE A 49 0.00 -1.42 4.73
CA ILE A 49 -1.37 -0.99 4.40
C ILE A 49 -2.09 -0.46 5.63
N ASN A 50 -1.90 -1.10 6.80
CA ASN A 50 -2.49 -0.64 8.05
C ASN A 50 -1.89 0.71 8.48
N THR A 51 -0.57 0.90 8.37
CA THR A 51 0.07 2.19 8.68
C THR A 51 -0.48 3.30 7.79
N THR A 52 -0.49 3.14 6.46
CA THR A 52 -1.02 4.16 5.55
C THR A 52 -2.50 4.45 5.80
N ARG A 53 -3.30 3.41 6.10
CA ARG A 53 -4.71 3.60 6.48
C ARG A 53 -4.86 4.38 7.78
N ARG A 54 -4.03 4.08 8.77
CA ARG A 54 -4.04 4.76 10.07
C ARG A 54 -3.65 6.22 9.91
N THR A 55 -2.58 6.51 9.16
CA THR A 55 -2.18 7.90 8.85
C THR A 55 -3.30 8.66 8.14
N ASN A 56 -3.92 8.08 7.09
CA ASN A 56 -5.02 8.72 6.38
C ASN A 56 -6.28 8.91 7.24
N SER A 57 -6.53 8.01 8.19
CA SER A 57 -7.62 8.17 9.15
C SER A 57 -7.36 9.33 10.11
N LEU A 58 -6.12 9.47 10.59
CA LEU A 58 -5.71 10.57 11.46
C LEU A 58 -5.76 11.92 10.73
N VAL A 59 -5.30 11.97 9.49
CA VAL A 59 -5.42 13.15 8.61
C VAL A 59 -6.88 13.57 8.50
N ARG A 60 -7.79 12.65 8.18
CA ARG A 60 -9.22 12.96 8.06
C ARG A 60 -9.86 13.44 9.36
N GLN A 61 -9.42 12.92 10.51
CA GLN A 61 -9.90 13.39 11.81
C GLN A 61 -9.45 14.83 12.07
N LEU A 62 -8.19 15.15 11.77
CA LEU A 62 -7.67 16.51 11.90
C LEU A 62 -8.33 17.49 10.90
N GLU A 63 -8.57 17.05 9.65
CA GLU A 63 -9.34 17.81 8.66
C GLU A 63 -10.78 18.08 9.13
N SER A 64 -11.44 17.09 9.75
CA SER A 64 -12.80 17.26 10.27
C SER A 64 -12.90 18.27 11.43
N LEU A 65 -11.78 18.54 12.10
CA LEU A 65 -11.67 19.57 13.15
C LEU A 65 -11.35 20.96 12.57
N GLY A 66 -11.29 21.09 11.24
CA GLY A 66 -11.02 22.36 10.56
C GLY A 66 -9.53 22.68 10.35
N HIS A 67 -8.63 21.71 10.57
CA HIS A 67 -7.19 21.89 10.36
C HIS A 67 -6.74 21.37 9.00
N THR A 68 -5.96 22.16 8.27
CA THR A 68 -5.25 21.70 7.07
C THR A 68 -4.02 20.89 7.48
N VAL A 69 -3.99 19.59 7.16
CA VAL A 69 -2.90 18.69 7.57
C VAL A 69 -1.85 18.58 6.47
N THR A 70 -0.64 19.03 6.76
CA THR A 70 0.55 18.76 5.95
C THR A 70 1.41 17.70 6.65
N LEU A 71 1.48 16.50 6.06
CA LEU A 71 2.33 15.43 6.57
C LEU A 71 3.77 15.63 6.10
N GLN A 72 4.68 15.89 7.02
CA GLN A 72 6.11 15.94 6.75
C GLN A 72 6.77 14.64 7.22
N PRO A 73 7.56 13.94 6.38
CA PRO A 73 8.25 12.73 6.80
C PRO A 73 9.27 13.06 7.89
N ALA A 74 9.18 12.38 9.03
CA ALA A 74 10.23 12.42 10.03
C ALA A 74 11.43 11.63 9.48
N THR A 75 12.60 12.29 9.50
CA THR A 75 13.87 11.76 8.98
C THR A 75 14.41 10.65 9.86
#